data_AF-A0A4Q7W1A9-F1
#
_entry.id   AF-A0A4Q7W1A9-F1
#
_cell.length_a   1.000
_cell.length_b   1.000
_cell.length_c   1.000
_cell.angle_alpha   90.00
_cell.angle_beta   90.00
_cell.angle_gamma   90.00
#
_symmetry.space_group_name_H-M   'P 1'
#
loop_
_entity.id
_entity.type
_entity.pdbx_description
1 polymer ?
#
loop_
_entity_poly.entity_id
_entity_poly.type
_entity_poly.pdbx_seq_one_letter_code
_entity_poly.pdbx_strand_id
1 'polypeptide(L)'
;MQRLTLVLAALAVSAPVLAQDTSTTRPARRDRAEMAAKFAERFRAADKDGDGALTRAEAEVGMPRLARHFDEIDSTRTGRITQQQVGAFMAAHAGQRGTRPGPAASGPTS
;
A
#
# COMPACT_ATOMS: atom_id res chain seq x y z
N MET A 1 -11.27 49.74 56.61
CA MET A 1 -10.55 50.45 55.53
C MET A 1 -9.58 49.47 54.89
N GLN A 2 -9.77 49.19 53.59
CA GLN A 2 -8.94 48.39 52.65
C GLN A 2 -8.81 46.88 52.97
N ARG A 3 -8.93 45.94 52.02
CA ARG A 3 -8.28 45.89 50.69
C ARG A 3 -9.13 45.18 49.63
N LEU A 4 -9.02 45.70 48.41
CA LEU A 4 -9.61 45.25 47.15
C LEU A 4 -8.86 44.02 46.64
N THR A 5 -9.54 42.90 46.38
CA THR A 5 -9.01 41.79 45.58
C THR A 5 -10.05 41.41 44.53
N LEU A 6 -9.83 41.91 43.32
CA LEU A 6 -10.52 41.47 42.11
C LEU A 6 -9.43 40.96 41.17
N VAL A 7 -9.27 39.64 41.10
CA VAL A 7 -8.48 38.97 40.06
C VAL A 7 -9.40 37.98 39.38
N LEU A 8 -9.59 38.25 38.09
CA LEU A 8 -10.18 37.42 37.05
C LEU A 8 -9.70 35.96 37.16
N ALA A 9 -10.63 35.02 37.24
CA ALA A 9 -10.34 33.60 37.00
C ALA A 9 -11.42 33.03 36.06
N ALA A 10 -11.22 33.26 34.76
CA ALA A 10 -11.84 32.45 33.72
C ALA A 10 -11.16 31.07 33.79
N LEU A 11 -11.85 30.06 34.34
CA LEU A 11 -11.34 28.69 34.35
C LEU A 11 -12.21 27.80 33.45
N ALA A 12 -11.53 27.29 32.45
CA ALA A 12 -11.95 26.51 31.30
C ALA A 12 -12.90 25.34 31.62
N VAL A 13 -13.92 25.21 30.76
CA VAL A 13 -14.72 24.00 30.55
C VAL A 13 -13.77 22.84 30.20
N SER A 14 -13.69 21.84 31.07
CA SER A 14 -13.07 20.55 30.75
C SER A 14 -14.15 19.63 30.17
N ALA A 15 -14.14 19.44 28.85
CA ALA A 15 -14.87 18.36 28.22
C ALA A 15 -14.06 17.05 28.32
N PRO A 16 -14.71 15.90 28.56
CA PRO A 16 -14.01 14.62 28.69
C PRO A 16 -13.39 14.28 27.34
N VAL A 17 -12.09 14.02 27.34
CA VAL A 17 -11.41 13.48 26.17
C VAL A 17 -11.97 12.08 25.93
N LEU A 18 -12.76 11.95 24.88
CA LEU A 18 -13.28 10.67 24.44
C LEU A 18 -12.09 9.80 24.04
N ALA A 19 -12.07 8.60 24.62
CA ALA A 19 -11.17 7.49 24.35
C ALA A 19 -10.44 7.59 23.00
N GLN A 20 -9.16 7.92 23.04
CA GLN A 20 -8.29 7.61 21.92
C GLN A 20 -7.95 6.13 22.01
N ASP A 21 -8.80 5.32 21.38
CA ASP A 21 -8.43 4.00 20.91
C ASP A 21 -7.21 4.16 20.01
N THR A 22 -6.02 4.12 20.60
CA THR A 22 -4.78 3.90 19.87
C THR A 22 -4.79 2.45 19.42
N SER A 23 -5.57 2.21 18.37
CA SER A 23 -5.49 1.03 17.54
C SER A 23 -4.09 0.98 16.96
N THR A 24 -3.19 0.40 17.74
CA THR A 24 -1.85 -0.03 17.35
C THR A 24 -2.05 -1.14 16.31
N THR A 25 -2.14 -0.76 15.04
CA THR A 25 -1.75 -1.59 13.89
C THR A 25 -1.70 -0.71 12.66
N ARG A 26 -0.50 -0.30 12.21
CA ARG A 26 -0.27 -0.10 10.76
C ARG A 26 1.21 -0.06 10.32
N PRO A 27 1.99 -1.16 10.38
CA PRO A 27 3.22 -1.24 9.58
C PRO A 27 2.94 -1.31 8.06
N ALA A 28 1.78 -1.81 7.63
CA ALA A 28 1.49 -2.12 6.23
C ALA A 28 1.52 -0.96 5.21
N ARG A 29 1.44 0.33 5.63
CA ARG A 29 1.44 1.45 4.68
C ARG A 29 2.83 1.89 4.22
N ARG A 30 3.84 1.80 5.09
CA ARG A 30 5.22 2.16 4.72
C ARG A 30 5.81 1.14 3.75
N ASP A 31 5.62 -0.14 4.03
CA ASP A 31 6.17 -1.24 3.23
C ASP A 31 5.64 -1.22 1.78
N ARG A 32 4.35 -0.90 1.59
CA ARG A 32 3.73 -0.87 0.26
C ARG A 32 4.21 0.30 -0.59
N ALA A 33 4.41 1.47 0.01
CA ALA A 33 4.92 2.65 -0.68
C ALA A 33 6.38 2.47 -1.10
N GLU A 34 7.20 1.87 -0.23
CA GLU A 34 8.60 1.58 -0.54
C GLU A 34 8.73 0.54 -1.65
N MET A 35 7.90 -0.51 -1.62
CA MET A 35 7.85 -1.50 -2.70
C MET A 35 7.39 -0.92 -4.03
N ALA A 36 6.41 -0.01 -4.03
CA ALA A 36 5.97 0.69 -5.23
C ALA A 36 7.07 1.60 -5.78
N ALA A 37 7.81 2.31 -4.91
CA ALA A 37 8.94 3.15 -5.32
C ALA A 37 10.08 2.33 -5.95
N LYS A 38 10.50 1.23 -5.29
CA LYS A 38 11.51 0.31 -5.84
C LYS A 38 11.07 -0.33 -7.15
N PHE A 39 9.77 -0.64 -7.28
CA PHE A 39 9.21 -1.13 -8.53
C PHE A 39 9.28 -0.07 -9.63
N ALA A 40 8.84 1.16 -9.35
CA ALA A 40 8.86 2.26 -10.31
C ALA A 40 10.28 2.61 -10.77
N GLU A 41 11.26 2.58 -9.86
CA GLU A 41 12.67 2.78 -10.18
C GLU A 41 13.19 1.68 -11.13
N ARG A 42 12.90 0.41 -10.81
CA ARG A 42 13.27 -0.73 -11.65
C ARG A 42 12.58 -0.70 -13.01
N PHE A 43 11.31 -0.30 -13.04
CA PHE A 43 10.54 -0.14 -14.26
C PHE A 43 11.21 0.90 -15.17
N ARG A 44 11.51 2.09 -14.65
CA ARG A 44 12.25 3.13 -15.38
C ARG A 44 13.65 2.72 -15.79
N ALA A 45 14.32 1.87 -15.02
CA ALA A 45 15.67 1.41 -15.36
C ALA A 45 15.66 0.39 -16.52
N ALA A 46 14.59 -0.40 -16.61
CA ALA A 46 14.36 -1.42 -17.61
C ALA A 46 13.80 -0.82 -18.92
N ASP A 47 12.93 0.19 -18.82
CA ASP A 47 12.37 0.96 -19.93
C ASP A 47 13.48 1.81 -20.57
N LYS A 48 14.03 1.35 -21.70
CA LYS A 48 15.15 2.01 -22.37
C LYS A 48 14.71 3.05 -23.38
N ASP A 49 13.54 2.85 -23.99
CA ASP A 49 12.99 3.77 -24.97
C ASP A 49 12.23 4.95 -24.31
N GLY A 50 11.86 4.80 -23.03
CA GLY A 50 11.21 5.83 -22.23
C GLY A 50 9.74 6.02 -22.60
N ASP A 51 9.10 5.01 -23.19
CA ASP A 51 7.71 5.08 -23.63
C ASP A 51 6.70 4.83 -22.50
N GLY A 52 7.16 4.42 -21.31
CA GLY A 52 6.32 4.11 -20.15
C GLY A 52 5.75 2.68 -20.18
N ALA A 53 6.24 1.84 -21.07
CA ALA A 53 5.95 0.43 -21.20
C ALA A 53 7.25 -0.40 -21.23
N LEU A 54 7.14 -1.68 -20.92
CA LEU A 54 8.24 -2.64 -21.00
C LEU A 54 7.90 -3.68 -22.06
N THR A 55 8.77 -3.80 -23.06
CA THR A 55 8.74 -4.97 -23.96
C THR A 55 9.19 -6.22 -23.22
N ARG A 56 8.91 -7.40 -23.81
CA ARG A 56 9.37 -8.67 -23.25
C ARG A 56 10.89 -8.73 -23.08
N ALA A 57 11.63 -8.21 -24.06
CA ALA A 57 13.10 -8.17 -24.00
C ALA A 57 13.60 -7.27 -22.86
N GLU A 58 13.01 -6.08 -22.69
CA GLU A 58 13.38 -5.16 -21.61
C GLU A 58 13.00 -5.70 -20.22
N ALA A 59 11.83 -6.32 -20.13
CA ALA A 59 11.39 -7.00 -18.91
C ALA A 59 12.32 -8.18 -18.57
N GLU A 60 12.78 -8.97 -19.54
CA GLU A 60 13.72 -10.08 -19.31
C GLU A 60 15.06 -9.58 -18.76
N VAL A 61 15.57 -8.46 -19.27
CA VAL A 61 16.86 -7.88 -18.85
C VAL A 61 16.76 -7.18 -17.49
N GLY A 62 15.75 -6.33 -17.29
CA GLY A 62 15.65 -5.50 -16.09
C GLY A 62 14.82 -6.11 -14.95
N MET A 63 13.87 -6.99 -15.28
CA MET A 63 12.85 -7.47 -14.36
C MET A 63 12.46 -8.95 -14.63
N PRO A 64 13.37 -9.93 -14.44
CA PRO A 64 13.13 -11.33 -14.81
C PRO A 64 11.92 -11.96 -14.10
N ARG A 65 11.51 -11.46 -12.93
CA ARG A 65 10.26 -11.89 -12.28
C ARG A 65 9.02 -11.36 -13.00
N LEU A 66 9.06 -10.14 -13.53
CA LEU A 66 7.97 -9.56 -14.31
C LEU A 66 7.86 -10.26 -15.67
N ALA A 67 8.99 -10.56 -16.31
CA ALA A 67 9.04 -11.31 -17.57
C ALA A 67 8.39 -12.70 -17.48
N ARG A 68 8.52 -13.40 -16.34
CA ARG A 68 7.85 -14.69 -16.12
C ARG A 68 6.33 -14.60 -16.08
N HIS A 69 5.81 -13.45 -15.65
CA HIS A 69 4.37 -13.16 -15.61
C HIS A 69 3.97 -12.24 -16.77
N PHE A 70 4.79 -12.13 -17.81
CA PHE A 70 4.57 -11.15 -18.86
C PHE A 70 3.22 -11.35 -19.54
N ASP A 71 2.96 -12.58 -19.98
CA ASP A 71 1.71 -12.97 -20.63
C ASP A 71 0.49 -12.87 -19.70
N GLU A 72 0.72 -12.91 -18.39
CA GLU A 72 -0.32 -12.81 -17.37
C GLU A 72 -0.70 -11.34 -17.10
N ILE A 73 0.25 -10.42 -17.27
CA ILE A 73 0.07 -8.98 -17.08
C ILE A 73 -0.40 -8.32 -18.38
N ASP A 74 0.15 -8.71 -19.53
CA ASP A 74 -0.29 -8.28 -20.86
C ASP A 74 -1.53 -9.06 -21.31
N SER A 75 -2.63 -8.87 -20.59
CA SER A 75 -3.94 -9.44 -20.93
C SER A 75 -4.44 -9.00 -22.30
N THR A 76 -3.95 -7.86 -22.80
CA THR A 76 -4.27 -7.30 -24.12
C THR A 76 -3.44 -7.89 -25.25
N ARG A 77 -2.40 -8.68 -24.95
CA ARG A 77 -1.46 -9.29 -25.91
C ARG A 77 -0.88 -8.28 -26.90
N THR A 78 -0.54 -7.09 -26.41
CA THR A 78 0.09 -6.04 -27.22
C THR A 78 1.59 -6.28 -27.39
N GLY A 79 2.18 -7.19 -26.61
CA GLY A 79 3.61 -7.45 -26.56
C GLY A 79 4.38 -6.43 -25.70
N ARG A 80 3.66 -5.61 -24.92
CA ARG A 80 4.23 -4.58 -24.02
C ARG A 80 3.41 -4.49 -22.73
N ILE A 81 4.09 -4.19 -21.62
CA ILE A 81 3.47 -4.03 -20.31
C ILE A 81 3.63 -2.59 -19.81
N THR A 82 2.52 -1.93 -19.55
CA THR A 82 2.48 -0.58 -18.98
C THR A 82 2.45 -0.61 -17.44
N GLN A 83 2.82 0.51 -16.79
CA GLN A 83 2.66 0.64 -15.34
C GLN A 83 1.22 0.40 -14.86
N GLN A 84 0.23 0.79 -15.66
CA GLN A 84 -1.18 0.59 -15.31
C GLN A 84 -1.54 -0.91 -15.24
N GLN A 85 -1.09 -1.70 -16.21
CA GLN A 85 -1.32 -3.16 -16.21
C GLN A 85 -0.64 -3.82 -15.01
N VAL A 86 0.59 -3.42 -14.69
CA VAL A 86 1.26 -3.95 -13.49
C VAL A 86 0.54 -3.54 -12.21
N GLY A 87 0.06 -2.29 -12.13
CA GLY A 87 -0.74 -1.82 -11.01
C GLY A 87 -2.03 -2.65 -10.83
N ALA A 88 -2.72 -2.95 -11.93
CA ALA A 88 -3.91 -3.80 -11.93
C ALA A 88 -3.59 -5.23 -11.48
N PHE A 89 -2.51 -5.82 -12.00
CA PHE A 89 -2.04 -7.15 -11.59
C PHE A 89 -1.69 -7.20 -10.10
N MET A 90 -0.96 -6.19 -9.60
CA MET A 90 -0.59 -6.07 -8.19
C MET A 90 -1.83 -5.88 -7.30
N ALA A 91 -2.84 -5.14 -7.76
CA ALA A 91 -4.10 -4.99 -7.03
C ALA A 91 -4.86 -6.32 -6.96
N ALA A 92 -4.96 -7.05 -8.07
CA ALA A 92 -5.59 -8.37 -8.13
C ALA A 92 -4.88 -9.41 -7.23
N HIS A 93 -3.55 -9.38 -7.19
CA HIS A 93 -2.75 -10.27 -6.33
C HIS A 93 -2.67 -9.81 -4.86
N ALA A 94 -2.90 -8.54 -4.57
CA ALA A 94 -2.99 -8.04 -3.19
C ALA A 94 -4.33 -8.38 -2.54
N GLY A 95 -5.43 -8.38 -3.31
CA GLY A 95 -6.75 -8.80 -2.82
C GLY A 95 -6.78 -10.26 -2.34
N GLN A 96 -6.00 -11.14 -2.97
CA GLN A 96 -5.91 -12.56 -2.61
C GLN A 96 -5.18 -12.82 -1.28
N ARG A 97 -4.43 -11.86 -0.74
CA ARG A 97 -3.75 -11.97 0.57
C ARG A 97 -4.58 -11.43 1.74
N GLY A 98 -5.70 -10.75 1.49
CA GLY A 98 -6.63 -10.27 2.52
C GLY A 98 -7.73 -11.28 2.91
N THR A 99 -7.87 -12.38 2.17
CA THR A 99 -8.97 -13.35 2.35
C THR A 99 -8.47 -14.77 2.63
N ARG A 100 -7.45 -14.91 3.48
CA ARG A 100 -7.31 -16.16 4.26
C ARG A 100 -7.95 -15.90 5.63
N PRO A 101 -9.04 -16.58 6.00
CA PRO A 101 -9.25 -16.89 7.41
C PRO A 101 -7.98 -17.59 7.89
N GLY A 102 -7.38 -17.11 8.97
CA GLY A 102 -6.20 -17.78 9.54
C GLY A 102 -6.50 -19.24 9.90
N PRO A 103 -5.48 -20.12 9.98
CA PRO A 103 -5.68 -21.51 10.40
C PRO A 103 -5.96 -21.56 11.92
N ALA A 104 -7.23 -21.38 12.30
CA ALA A 104 -7.81 -21.79 13.57
C ALA A 104 -9.33 -21.90 13.32
N ALA A 105 -10.01 -23.04 13.45
CA ALA A 105 -9.74 -24.23 14.22
C ALA A 105 -10.19 -25.47 13.43
N SER A 106 -9.48 -26.57 13.64
CA SER A 106 -10.00 -27.92 13.47
C SER A 106 -11.42 -28.03 14.05
N GLY A 107 -12.31 -28.76 13.37
CA GLY A 107 -13.68 -29.01 13.85
C GLY A 107 -13.74 -29.80 15.18
N PRO A 108 -14.94 -30.26 15.60
CA PRO A 108 -15.58 -31.28 14.79
C PRO A 108 -17.08 -31.08 14.49
N THR A 109 -17.42 -31.66 13.35
CA THR A 109 -18.62 -32.42 13.03
C THR A 109 -19.39 -33.02 14.22
N SER A 110 -20.72 -33.00 14.06
CA SER A 110 -21.82 -33.54 14.89
C SER A 110 -22.29 -32.69 16.07
#